data_AF-A0A819SWJ8-F1
#
_entry.id   AF-A0A819SWJ8-F1
#
_cell.length_a   1.000
_cell.length_b   1.000
_cell.length_c   1.000
_cell.angle_alpha   90.00
_cell.angle_beta   90.00
_cell.angle_gamma   90.00
#
_symmetry.space_group_name_H-M   'P 1'
#
loop_
_entity.id
_entity.type
_entity.pdbx_description
1 polymer ?
#
loop_
_entity_poly.entity_id
_entity_poly.type
_entity_poly.pdbx_seq_one_letter_code
_entity_poly.pdbx_strand_id
1 'polypeptide(L)'
;MLREMQGNNYMNYPQNNGPMPPTTQVTIPHALSTCLIDPRGARKAQIRPQSDCVIKFDDQLPSNDRIISKIGMPNNITQAEYLMQTAAKQS
;
A
#
# COMPACT_ATOMS: atom_id res chain seq x y z
N MET A 1 13.32 15.33 17.32
CA MET A 1 13.24 13.88 17.50
C MET A 1 12.36 13.34 16.38
N LEU A 2 12.95 12.80 15.31
CA LEU A 2 12.24 12.24 14.15
C LEU A 2 12.29 10.71 14.24
N ARG A 3 11.19 10.07 14.68
CA ARG A 3 10.86 8.62 14.63
C ARG A 3 9.76 8.38 15.68
N GLU A 4 8.69 7.63 15.51
CA GLU A 4 8.30 6.59 14.56
C GLU A 4 6.81 6.71 14.20
N MET A 5 6.49 7.01 12.94
CA MET A 5 5.15 6.70 12.39
C MET A 5 5.22 5.34 11.68
N GLN A 6 5.44 4.28 12.45
CA GLN A 6 5.27 2.91 11.98
C GLN A 6 4.16 2.22 12.76
N GLY A 7 3.04 2.02 12.07
CA GLY A 7 2.32 0.76 12.09
C GLY A 7 1.43 0.48 13.30
N ASN A 8 0.18 0.95 13.23
CA ASN A 8 -0.95 0.25 13.83
C ASN A 8 -2.19 0.43 12.93
N ASN A 9 -2.22 -0.26 11.79
CA ASN A 9 -3.44 -0.47 11.00
C ASN A 9 -3.69 -1.95 10.69
N TYR A 10 -2.86 -2.85 11.23
CA TYR A 10 -3.13 -4.29 11.25
C TYR A 10 -4.06 -4.70 12.39
N MET A 11 -4.21 -3.85 13.40
CA MET A 11 -4.98 -4.10 14.62
C MET A 11 -6.50 -3.91 14.45
N ASN A 12 -6.99 -3.54 13.25
CA ASN A 12 -8.43 -3.41 13.01
C ASN A 12 -9.03 -4.58 12.21
N TYR A 13 -8.21 -5.52 11.71
CA TYR A 13 -8.77 -6.79 11.26
C TYR A 13 -9.06 -7.61 12.51
N PRO A 14 -10.32 -8.06 12.71
CA PRO A 14 -10.65 -8.87 13.87
C PRO A 14 -9.77 -10.11 13.86
N GLN A 15 -8.85 -10.18 14.82
CA GLN A 15 -8.02 -11.35 15.13
C GLN A 15 -8.89 -12.43 15.79
N ASN A 16 -10.05 -12.70 15.21
CA ASN A 16 -11.05 -13.63 15.71
C ASN A 16 -10.81 -14.98 15.04
N ASN A 17 -9.80 -15.73 15.50
CA ASN A 17 -9.55 -17.16 15.22
C ASN A 17 -9.81 -17.70 13.79
N GLY A 18 -9.88 -16.84 12.78
CA GLY A 18 -10.24 -17.14 11.41
C GLY A 18 -9.04 -16.99 10.48
N PRO A 19 -9.14 -17.50 9.26
CA PRO A 19 -8.05 -17.42 8.29
C PRO A 19 -7.63 -15.96 8.10
N MET A 20 -6.31 -15.72 8.21
CA MET A 20 -5.69 -14.41 8.05
C MET A 20 -6.14 -13.80 6.70
N PRO A 21 -6.44 -12.49 6.64
CA PRO A 21 -6.84 -11.86 5.38
C PRO A 21 -5.76 -12.07 4.31
N PRO A 22 -6.16 -12.28 3.05
CA PRO A 22 -5.19 -12.51 1.98
C PRO A 22 -4.22 -11.34 1.88
N THR A 23 -2.95 -11.68 1.71
CA THR A 23 -1.86 -10.72 1.57
C THR A 23 -1.26 -10.89 0.17
N THR A 24 -1.24 -9.80 -0.59
CA THR A 24 -0.62 -9.77 -1.91
C THR A 24 0.54 -8.79 -1.89
N GLN A 25 1.74 -9.30 -2.13
CA GLN A 25 2.92 -8.47 -2.32
C GLN A 25 3.13 -8.23 -3.80
N VAL A 26 3.41 -6.98 -4.16
CA VAL A 26 3.72 -6.59 -5.54
C VAL A 26 4.96 -5.72 -5.58
N THR A 27 5.79 -5.91 -6.59
CA THR A 27 6.92 -5.02 -6.88
C THR A 27 6.44 -3.94 -7.83
N ILE A 28 6.75 -2.68 -7.52
CA ILE A 28 6.49 -1.55 -8.41
C ILE A 28 7.78 -0.83 -8.83
N PRO A 29 7.84 -0.36 -10.09
CA PRO A 29 8.88 0.53 -10.56
C PRO A 29 9.09 1.77 -9.69
N HIS A 30 10.34 2.24 -9.61
CA HIS A 30 10.70 3.47 -8.89
C HIS A 30 9.78 4.65 -9.24
N ALA A 31 9.57 4.89 -10.55
CA ALA A 31 8.78 6.01 -11.05
C ALA A 31 7.31 5.98 -10.59
N LEU A 32 6.73 4.78 -10.44
CA LEU A 32 5.38 4.63 -9.89
C LEU A 32 5.39 4.83 -8.38
N SER A 33 6.46 4.38 -7.72
CA SER A 33 6.60 4.52 -6.27
C SER A 33 6.77 5.97 -5.85
N THR A 34 7.49 6.79 -6.62
CA THR A 34 7.66 8.22 -6.36
C THR A 34 6.38 9.00 -6.60
N CYS A 35 5.56 8.60 -7.59
CA CYS A 35 4.22 9.13 -7.80
C CYS A 35 3.26 8.77 -6.64
N LEU A 36 3.24 7.50 -6.21
CA LEU A 36 2.41 7.07 -5.07
C LEU A 36 2.85 7.69 -3.74
N ILE A 37 4.16 7.86 -3.57
CA ILE A 37 4.83 8.52 -2.44
C ILE A 37 5.19 9.97 -2.85
N ASP A 38 4.29 10.64 -3.58
CA ASP A 38 4.45 12.06 -3.95
C ASP A 38 5.06 12.88 -2.79
N PRO A 39 5.79 13.99 -3.06
CA PRO A 39 6.38 14.83 -2.01
C PRO A 39 5.38 15.29 -0.93
N ARG A 40 4.08 15.32 -1.28
CA ARG A 40 2.97 15.68 -0.40
C ARG A 40 2.27 14.49 0.26
N GLY A 41 2.66 13.25 -0.06
CA GLY A 41 2.09 12.01 0.46
C GLY A 41 0.61 11.76 0.12
N ALA A 42 0.03 12.58 -0.76
CA ALA A 42 -1.42 12.66 -0.97
C ALA A 42 -2.01 11.39 -1.60
N ARG A 43 -1.34 10.82 -2.60
CA ARG A 43 -1.90 9.69 -3.36
C ARG A 43 -2.06 8.43 -2.52
N LYS A 44 -1.00 7.96 -1.83
CA LYS A 44 -1.13 6.81 -0.90
C LYS A 44 -2.11 7.10 0.25
N ALA A 45 -2.23 8.36 0.69
CA ALA A 45 -3.18 8.78 1.71
C ALA A 45 -4.63 8.76 1.22
N GLN A 46 -4.87 8.88 -0.09
CA GLN A 46 -6.18 8.73 -0.71
C GLN A 46 -6.51 7.27 -1.02
N ILE A 47 -5.54 6.45 -1.44
CA ILE A 47 -5.80 5.05 -1.81
C ILE A 47 -6.20 4.22 -0.58
N ARG A 48 -5.55 4.42 0.57
CA ARG A 48 -5.87 3.69 1.82
C ARG A 48 -7.35 3.77 2.22
N PRO A 49 -7.96 4.96 2.40
CA PRO A 49 -9.38 5.07 2.74
C PRO A 49 -10.32 4.72 1.58
N GLN A 50 -9.87 4.76 0.33
CA GLN A 50 -10.71 4.40 -0.81
C GLN A 50 -10.80 2.89 -1.07
N SER A 51 -9.75 2.15 -0.70
CA SER A 51 -9.65 0.71 -0.95
C SER A 51 -9.91 -0.15 0.28
N ASP A 52 -9.98 0.44 1.48
CA ASP A 52 -10.02 -0.30 2.76
C ASP A 52 -8.95 -1.42 2.83
N CYS A 53 -7.81 -1.14 2.20
CA CYS A 53 -6.67 -2.05 2.10
C CYS A 53 -5.49 -1.44 2.85
N VAL A 54 -4.80 -2.28 3.62
CA VAL A 54 -3.57 -1.87 4.27
C VAL A 54 -2.42 -1.95 3.28
N ILE A 55 -1.79 -0.80 3.03
CA ILE A 55 -0.69 -0.64 2.07
C ILE A 55 0.61 -0.31 2.82
N LYS A 56 1.58 -1.21 2.74
CA LYS A 56 2.93 -1.12 3.30
C LYS A 56 3.95 -0.95 2.19
N PHE A 57 4.91 -0.05 2.35
CA PHE A 57 6.04 0.10 1.44
C PHE A 57 7.27 -0.46 2.14
N ASP A 58 7.84 -1.51 1.55
CA ASP A 58 9.06 -2.15 2.00
C ASP A 58 10.30 -1.44 1.43
N ASP A 59 11.47 -1.96 1.79
CA ASP A 59 12.76 -1.44 1.35
C ASP A 59 12.92 -1.45 -0.17
N GLN A 60 13.75 -0.53 -0.65
CA GLN A 60 14.11 -0.44 -2.06
C GLN A 60 14.95 -1.65 -2.47
N LEU A 61 14.58 -2.24 -3.60
CA LEU A 61 15.38 -3.26 -4.27
C LEU A 61 16.61 -2.62 -4.92
N PRO A 62 17.69 -3.39 -5.18
CA PRO A 62 18.88 -2.90 -5.89
C PRO A 62 18.57 -2.31 -7.27
N SER A 63 17.48 -2.77 -7.91
CA SER A 63 16.96 -2.27 -9.18
C SER A 63 16.25 -0.91 -9.10
N ASN A 64 16.26 -0.26 -7.92
CA ASN A 64 15.54 0.97 -7.59
C ASN A 64 14.00 0.83 -7.44
N ASP A 65 13.47 -0.37 -7.71
CA ASP A 65 12.07 -0.75 -7.48
C ASP A 65 11.73 -0.84 -5.99
N ARG A 66 10.42 -0.83 -5.67
CA ARG A 66 9.93 -0.97 -4.29
C ARG A 66 8.94 -2.11 -4.18
N ILE A 67 9.03 -2.85 -3.08
CA ILE A 67 8.01 -3.84 -2.73
C ILE A 67 6.88 -3.12 -1.99
N ILE A 68 5.65 -3.39 -2.40
CA ILE A 68 4.44 -2.98 -1.69
C ILE A 68 3.70 -4.22 -1.20
N SER A 69 3.39 -4.23 0.09
CA SER A 69 2.55 -5.26 0.71
C SER A 69 1.13 -4.72 0.85
N LYS A 70 0.17 -5.37 0.18
CA LYS A 70 -1.28 -5.06 0.26
C LYS A 70 -1.97 -6.16 1.05
N ILE A 71 -2.69 -5.77 2.09
CA ILE A 71 -3.31 -6.71 3.03
C ILE A 71 -4.77 -6.31 3.19
N GLY A 72 -5.69 -7.25 2.99
CA GLY A 72 -7.13 -7.00 3.06
C GLY A 72 -7.93 -8.06 2.31
N MET A 73 -9.23 -7.82 2.11
CA MET A 73 -10.05 -8.72 1.30
C MET A 73 -9.65 -8.67 -0.18
N PRO A 74 -9.87 -9.74 -0.98
CA PRO A 74 -9.52 -9.75 -2.39
C PRO A 74 -10.10 -8.56 -3.18
N ASN A 75 -11.37 -8.20 -2.91
CA ASN A 75 -12.02 -7.04 -3.52
C ASN A 75 -11.27 -5.74 -3.20
N ASN A 76 -10.89 -5.53 -1.94
CA ASN A 76 -10.15 -4.36 -1.47
C ASN A 76 -8.76 -4.27 -2.12
N ILE A 77 -8.08 -5.41 -2.26
CA ILE A 77 -6.78 -5.49 -2.93
C ILE A 77 -6.92 -5.11 -4.42
N THR A 78 -7.93 -5.64 -5.12
CA THR A 78 -8.21 -5.29 -6.52
C THR A 78 -8.52 -3.81 -6.69
N GLN A 79 -9.33 -3.23 -5.79
CA GLN A 79 -9.61 -1.80 -5.78
C GLN A 79 -8.34 -0.98 -5.55
N ALA A 80 -7.50 -1.37 -4.58
CA ALA A 80 -6.22 -0.71 -4.33
C ALA A 80 -5.31 -0.75 -5.57
N GLU A 81 -5.22 -1.89 -6.26
CA GLU A 81 -4.45 -2.03 -7.51
C GLU A 81 -4.95 -1.10 -8.60
N TYR A 82 -6.27 -1.04 -8.80
CA TYR A 82 -6.87 -0.16 -9.78
C TYR A 82 -6.56 1.31 -9.50
N LEU A 83 -6.70 1.74 -8.24
CA LEU A 83 -6.42 3.11 -7.83
C LEU A 83 -4.93 3.46 -7.97
N MET A 84 -4.02 2.53 -7.63
CA MET A 84 -2.58 2.72 -7.82
C MET A 84 -2.20 2.91 -9.30
N GLN A 85 -2.78 2.09 -10.19
CA GLN A 85 -2.54 2.21 -11.63
C GLN A 85 -3.15 3.48 -12.21
N THR A 86 -4.35 3.85 -11.76
CA THR A 86 -5.03 5.08 -12.20
C THR A 86 -4.25 6.31 -11.76
N ALA A 87 -3.78 6.34 -10.52
CA ALA A 87 -2.89 7.37 -10.01
C ALA A 87 -1.65 7.50 -10.91
N ALA A 88 -0.93 6.41 -11.19
CA ALA A 88 0.24 6.42 -12.05
C ALA A 88 -0.01 6.93 -13.48
N LYS A 89 -1.20 6.69 -14.04
CA LYS A 89 -1.57 7.17 -15.38
C LYS A 89 -1.90 8.66 -15.43
N GLN A 90 -2.19 9.28 -14.29
CA GLN A 90 -2.55 10.69 -14.15
C GLN A 90 -1.37 11.59 -13.71
N SER A 91 -0.13 11.07 -13.75
CA SER A 91 1.10 11.82 -13.48
C SER A 91 1.88 12.14 -14.75
#